data_AF-K8P2G0-F1
#
_entry.id   AF-K8P2G0-F1
#
_cell.length_a   1.000
_cell.length_b   1.000
_cell.length_c   1.000
_cell.angle_alpha   90.00
_cell.angle_beta   90.00
_cell.angle_gamma   90.00
#
_symmetry.space_group_name_H-M   'P 1'
#
loop_
_entity.id
_entity.type
_entity.pdbx_description
1 polymer ?
#
loop_
_entity_poly.entity_id
_entity_poly.type
_entity_poly.pdbx_seq_one_letter_code
_entity_poly.pdbx_strand_id
1 'polypeptide(L)'
;MTIFQLTPQQIEQFANEPEVDMGVQVGIQGDGTPLVVESGRIAVLYDDDSAEQLNLFYELVGVGRDGAFSAEEYGQRLEAWVSRLRPCPPITPMAALAAWSILPFIHMGPRYPLPATPWRPSYVYGHLPFKGLCGGQDVFYRYEQFSKSQRIDRASNRIVKPETYAAPASEKPFTPTGLSAVGRFALPKLLPACWRYELTPVRGTLVYYGASVPLYGQSGGAVEVMFPHPFDNHGNIPAATVLPIL
;
A
#
# COMPACT_ATOMS: atom_id res chain seq x y z
N MET A 1 9.19 -16.58 -5.50
CA MET A 1 8.11 -15.73 -5.01
C MET A 1 6.84 -16.27 -5.61
N THR A 2 5.98 -16.81 -4.76
CA THR A 2 4.63 -17.23 -5.07
C THR A 2 3.63 -16.23 -4.49
N ILE A 3 2.68 -15.82 -5.31
CA ILE A 3 1.60 -14.88 -5.07
C ILE A 3 0.31 -15.70 -5.16
N PHE A 4 -0.54 -15.52 -4.16
CA PHE A 4 -1.82 -16.16 -4.02
C PHE A 4 -2.95 -15.12 -4.01
N GLN A 5 -4.12 -15.51 -4.50
CA GLN A 5 -5.35 -14.77 -4.29
C GLN A 5 -5.91 -15.08 -2.89
N LEU A 6 -6.22 -14.06 -2.10
CA LEU A 6 -6.97 -14.29 -0.86
C LEU A 6 -8.41 -14.70 -1.15
N THR A 7 -8.91 -15.67 -0.39
CA THR A 7 -10.33 -16.04 -0.44
C THR A 7 -11.20 -14.94 0.18
N PRO A 8 -12.50 -14.85 -0.14
CA PRO A 8 -13.40 -13.86 0.46
C PRO A 8 -13.38 -13.87 2.00
N GLN A 9 -13.32 -15.05 2.61
CA GLN A 9 -13.24 -15.21 4.07
C GLN A 9 -11.94 -14.66 4.64
N GLN A 10 -10.80 -14.89 3.96
CA GLN A 10 -9.52 -14.30 4.35
C GLN A 10 -9.53 -12.78 4.19
N ILE A 11 -10.11 -12.25 3.11
CA ILE A 11 -10.24 -10.79 2.91
C ILE A 11 -11.00 -10.15 4.07
N GLU A 12 -12.13 -10.75 4.48
CA GLU A 12 -12.92 -10.28 5.61
C GLU A 12 -12.14 -10.38 6.94
N GLN A 13 -11.44 -11.49 7.15
CA GLN A 13 -10.61 -11.70 8.33
C GLN A 13 -9.52 -10.62 8.44
N PHE A 14 -8.72 -10.43 7.39
CA PHE A 14 -7.63 -9.45 7.38
C PHE A 14 -8.12 -8.00 7.39
N ALA A 15 -9.34 -7.70 6.90
CA ALA A 15 -9.88 -6.35 6.94
C ALA A 15 -10.01 -5.78 8.37
N ASN A 16 -10.20 -6.66 9.37
CA ASN A 16 -10.39 -6.29 10.77
C ASN A 16 -9.09 -6.30 11.60
N GLU A 17 -7.99 -6.73 10.99
CA GLU A 17 -6.71 -6.87 11.68
C GLU A 17 -5.84 -5.63 11.49
N PRO A 18 -4.98 -5.28 12.47
CA PRO A 18 -4.08 -4.16 12.33
C PRO A 18 -3.08 -4.41 11.20
N GLU A 19 -2.77 -3.33 10.48
CA GLU A 19 -1.73 -3.32 9.47
C GLU A 19 -0.37 -3.15 10.15
N VAL A 20 0.66 -3.84 9.67
CA VAL A 20 2.04 -3.63 10.12
C VAL A 20 2.69 -2.46 9.40
N ASP A 21 2.35 -2.26 8.14
CA ASP A 21 2.66 -1.06 7.37
C ASP A 21 1.49 -0.77 6.42
N MET A 22 1.52 0.33 5.68
CA MET A 22 0.45 0.82 4.81
C MET A 22 -0.09 -0.25 3.85
N GLY A 23 -1.22 -0.85 4.22
CA GLY A 23 -1.84 -1.97 3.53
C GLY A 23 -0.93 -3.19 3.44
N VAL A 24 -0.16 -3.46 4.48
CA VAL A 24 0.66 -4.66 4.65
C VAL A 24 0.30 -5.33 5.96
N GLN A 25 0.06 -6.63 5.90
CA GLN A 25 -0.20 -7.50 7.02
C GLN A 25 0.63 -8.77 6.85
N VAL A 26 0.68 -9.62 7.88
CA VAL A 26 1.35 -10.92 7.80
C VAL A 26 0.39 -12.01 8.21
N GLY A 27 0.27 -13.05 7.38
CA GLY A 27 -0.43 -14.29 7.70
C GLY A 27 0.55 -15.42 7.98
N ILE A 28 0.11 -16.43 8.74
CA ILE A 28 0.89 -17.64 9.04
C ILE A 28 0.10 -18.86 8.59
N GLN A 29 0.75 -19.77 7.86
CA GLN A 29 0.17 -21.07 7.54
C GLN A 29 0.19 -22.03 8.74
N GLY A 30 -0.54 -23.14 8.65
CA GLY A 30 -0.57 -24.17 9.71
C GLY A 30 0.79 -24.78 10.04
N ASP A 31 1.78 -24.68 9.14
CA ASP A 31 3.15 -25.14 9.34
C ASP A 31 4.11 -24.07 9.88
N GLY A 32 3.61 -22.85 10.15
CA GLY A 32 4.41 -21.73 10.63
C GLY A 32 5.00 -20.83 9.54
N THR A 33 4.80 -21.16 8.25
CA THR A 33 5.32 -20.35 7.14
C THR A 33 4.64 -18.97 7.08
N PRO A 34 5.39 -17.86 7.12
CA PRO A 34 4.81 -16.52 7.03
C PRO A 34 4.57 -16.09 5.57
N LEU A 35 3.45 -15.41 5.32
CA LEU A 35 3.12 -14.77 4.05
C LEU A 35 2.84 -13.29 4.27
N VAL A 36 3.36 -12.44 3.36
CA VAL A 36 3.01 -11.02 3.36
C VAL A 36 1.67 -10.84 2.67
N VAL A 37 0.71 -10.27 3.38
CA VAL A 37 -0.60 -9.92 2.82
C VAL A 37 -0.55 -8.46 2.37
N GLU A 38 -0.64 -8.24 1.05
CA GLU A 38 -0.66 -6.91 0.45
C GLU A 38 -2.08 -6.46 0.12
N SER A 39 -2.39 -5.25 0.57
CA SER A 39 -3.64 -4.52 0.37
C SER A 39 -4.89 -5.32 0.77
N GLY A 40 -4.72 -6.37 1.57
CA GLY A 40 -5.75 -7.34 1.93
C GLY A 40 -6.39 -8.05 0.73
N ARG A 41 -5.61 -8.26 -0.36
CA ARG A 41 -6.09 -8.83 -1.63
C ARG A 41 -5.27 -10.03 -2.08
N ILE A 42 -3.95 -9.95 -1.92
CA ILE A 42 -3.02 -11.00 -2.32
C ILE A 42 -2.11 -11.37 -1.14
N ALA A 43 -1.65 -12.62 -1.12
CA ALA A 43 -0.62 -13.08 -0.20
C ALA A 43 0.64 -13.45 -0.98
N VAL A 44 1.80 -13.10 -0.46
CA VAL A 44 3.11 -13.29 -1.10
C VAL A 44 3.98 -14.16 -0.20
N LEU A 45 4.39 -15.29 -0.75
CA LEU A 45 5.39 -16.20 -0.21
C LEU A 45 6.71 -15.99 -0.96
N TYR A 46 7.77 -15.64 -0.24
CA TYR A 46 9.10 -15.47 -0.82
C TYR A 46 9.85 -16.80 -0.85
N ASP A 47 9.52 -17.63 -1.85
CA ASP A 47 10.21 -18.88 -2.17
C ASP A 47 11.19 -18.73 -3.36
N ASP A 48 12.00 -19.76 -3.61
CA ASP A 48 12.93 -19.81 -4.75
C ASP A 48 12.21 -20.05 -6.09
N ASP A 49 10.95 -20.48 -6.08
CA ASP A 49 10.20 -20.91 -7.26
C ASP A 49 9.42 -19.75 -7.94
N SER A 50 10.20 -18.77 -8.41
CA SER A 50 9.70 -17.44 -8.82
C SER A 50 9.41 -17.24 -10.31
N ALA A 51 9.90 -18.11 -11.19
CA ALA A 51 10.03 -17.78 -12.62
C ALA A 51 8.69 -17.59 -13.35
N GLU A 52 7.73 -18.49 -13.16
CA GLU A 52 6.42 -18.43 -13.83
C GLU A 52 5.60 -17.21 -13.37
N GLN A 53 5.64 -16.92 -12.08
CA GLN A 53 4.91 -15.80 -11.50
C GLN A 53 5.52 -14.44 -11.82
N LEU A 54 6.86 -14.37 -11.91
CA LEU A 54 7.55 -13.19 -12.40
C LEU A 54 7.14 -12.88 -13.85
N ASN A 55 6.95 -13.89 -14.71
CA ASN A 55 6.47 -13.67 -16.08
C ASN A 55 5.05 -13.09 -16.09
N LEU A 56 4.12 -13.62 -15.30
CA LEU A 56 2.77 -13.06 -15.17
C LEU A 56 2.77 -11.62 -14.60
N PHE A 57 3.67 -11.34 -13.67
CA PHE A 57 3.88 -10.01 -13.13
C PHE A 57 4.45 -9.06 -14.20
N TYR A 58 5.43 -9.51 -14.98
CA TYR A 58 5.99 -8.76 -16.09
C TYR A 58 4.99 -8.53 -17.22
N GLU A 59 4.05 -9.45 -17.47
CA GLU A 59 2.92 -9.21 -18.36
C GLU A 59 2.08 -8.04 -17.83
N LEU A 60 1.68 -8.06 -16.55
CA LEU A 60 0.88 -6.98 -15.96
C LEU A 60 1.59 -5.62 -16.01
N VAL A 61 2.87 -5.57 -15.63
CA VAL A 61 3.66 -4.32 -15.60
C VAL A 61 4.10 -3.88 -16.99
N GLY A 62 4.50 -4.81 -17.85
CA GLY A 62 4.96 -4.57 -19.21
C GLY A 62 3.85 -4.09 -20.14
N VAL A 63 2.62 -4.53 -19.90
CA VAL A 63 1.43 -4.06 -20.63
C VAL A 63 1.16 -2.57 -20.35
N GLY A 64 1.47 -2.03 -19.17
CA GLY A 64 1.23 -0.61 -18.90
C GLY A 64 2.29 0.37 -19.40
N ARG A 65 3.33 -0.10 -20.11
CA ARG A 65 4.46 0.73 -20.57
C ARG A 65 4.09 1.73 -21.67
N ASP A 66 3.03 1.46 -22.43
CA ASP A 66 2.71 2.19 -23.67
C ASP A 66 1.52 3.15 -23.55
N GLY A 67 1.03 3.42 -22.33
CA GLY A 67 -0.14 4.30 -22.12
C GLY A 67 -1.43 3.78 -22.79
N ALA A 68 -1.46 2.50 -23.14
CA ALA A 68 -2.45 1.91 -24.04
C ALA A 68 -3.82 1.60 -23.38
N PHE A 69 -3.97 1.88 -22.08
CA PHE A 69 -5.17 1.50 -21.33
C PHE A 69 -5.77 2.66 -20.58
N SER A 70 -7.09 2.73 -20.65
CA SER A 70 -7.90 3.54 -19.76
C SER A 70 -7.83 3.03 -18.32
N ALA A 71 -8.32 3.89 -17.43
CA ALA A 71 -8.57 3.62 -16.03
C ALA A 71 -9.23 2.27 -15.76
N GLU A 72 -10.33 2.06 -16.46
CA GLU A 72 -11.19 0.92 -16.28
C GLU A 72 -10.52 -0.35 -16.79
N GLU A 73 -9.84 -0.27 -17.95
CA GLU A 73 -9.14 -1.40 -18.55
C GLU A 73 -7.99 -1.91 -17.69
N TYR A 74 -7.18 -1.03 -17.09
CA TYR A 74 -6.15 -1.50 -16.16
C TYR A 74 -6.78 -2.15 -14.93
N GLY A 75 -7.85 -1.59 -14.37
CA GLY A 75 -8.58 -2.19 -13.26
C GLY A 75 -9.09 -3.59 -13.60
N GLN A 76 -9.74 -3.74 -14.75
CA GLN A 76 -10.25 -5.03 -15.24
C GLN A 76 -9.11 -6.04 -15.43
N ARG A 77 -7.98 -5.63 -16.01
CA ARG A 77 -6.80 -6.49 -16.20
C ARG A 77 -6.17 -6.91 -14.88
N LEU A 78 -6.06 -6.01 -13.92
CA LEU A 78 -5.55 -6.31 -12.59
C LEU A 78 -6.45 -7.33 -11.88
N GLU A 79 -7.77 -7.14 -11.93
CA GLU A 79 -8.73 -8.08 -11.36
C GLU A 79 -8.67 -9.45 -12.07
N ALA A 80 -8.57 -9.45 -13.40
CA ALA A 80 -8.41 -10.68 -14.19
C ALA A 80 -7.10 -11.41 -13.82
N TRP A 81 -6.00 -10.68 -13.63
CA TRP A 81 -4.73 -11.24 -13.16
C TRP A 81 -4.88 -11.84 -11.75
N VAL A 82 -5.49 -11.12 -10.79
CA VAL A 82 -5.74 -11.65 -9.45
C VAL A 82 -6.58 -12.93 -9.50
N SER A 83 -7.61 -13.00 -10.37
CA SER A 83 -8.45 -14.19 -10.51
C SER A 83 -7.76 -15.41 -11.13
N ARG A 84 -6.61 -15.21 -11.80
CA ARG A 84 -5.78 -16.30 -12.36
C ARG A 84 -4.79 -16.85 -11.33
N LEU A 85 -4.59 -16.17 -10.21
CA LEU A 85 -3.70 -16.64 -9.15
C LEU A 85 -4.31 -17.86 -8.46
N ARG A 86 -3.44 -18.73 -7.93
CA ARG A 86 -3.87 -19.86 -7.10
C ARG A 86 -4.52 -19.33 -5.82
N PRO A 87 -5.61 -19.93 -5.33
CA PRO A 87 -6.18 -19.58 -4.04
C PRO A 87 -5.14 -19.74 -2.93
N CYS A 88 -5.13 -18.79 -1.98
CA CYS A 88 -4.23 -18.81 -0.85
C CYS A 88 -4.60 -19.97 0.08
N PRO A 89 -3.62 -20.80 0.50
CA PRO A 89 -3.87 -21.77 1.56
C PRO A 89 -4.36 -21.07 2.84
N PRO A 90 -5.03 -21.79 3.76
CA PRO A 90 -5.47 -21.20 5.03
C PRO A 90 -4.30 -20.54 5.76
N ILE A 91 -4.51 -19.28 6.15
CA ILE A 91 -3.54 -18.47 6.90
C ILE A 91 -4.28 -17.77 8.03
N THR A 92 -3.61 -17.60 9.17
CA THR A 92 -4.10 -16.82 10.30
C THR A 92 -3.33 -15.50 10.39
N PRO A 93 -4.00 -14.36 10.66
CA PRO A 93 -3.33 -13.10 10.91
C PRO A 93 -2.33 -13.20 12.06
N MET A 94 -1.12 -12.70 11.83
CA MET A 94 -0.11 -12.54 12.86
C MET A 94 -0.33 -11.22 13.60
N ALA A 95 -0.16 -11.23 14.93
CA ALA A 95 -0.19 -10.02 15.72
C ALA A 95 0.86 -9.00 15.21
N ALA A 96 0.48 -7.73 15.10
CA ALA A 96 1.30 -6.69 14.47
C ALA A 96 2.73 -6.61 15.03
N LEU A 97 2.90 -6.70 16.36
CA LEU A 97 4.23 -6.66 16.99
C LEU A 97 5.14 -7.82 16.56
N ALA A 98 4.60 -9.02 16.44
CA ALA A 98 5.35 -10.18 15.95
C ALA A 98 5.61 -10.08 14.45
N ALA A 99 4.65 -9.56 13.69
CA ALA A 99 4.82 -9.36 12.26
C ALA A 99 5.91 -8.30 11.95
N TRP A 100 5.98 -7.22 12.74
CA TRP A 100 7.05 -6.22 12.66
C TRP A 100 8.45 -6.79 12.83
N SER A 101 8.63 -7.78 13.72
CA SER A 101 9.96 -8.34 13.98
C SER A 101 10.45 -9.24 12.86
N ILE A 102 9.55 -9.79 12.04
CA ILE A 102 9.92 -10.70 10.94
C ILE A 102 9.85 -10.06 9.56
N LEU A 103 9.09 -8.98 9.38
CA LEU A 103 8.88 -8.33 8.08
C LEU A 103 10.19 -7.95 7.34
N PRO A 104 11.24 -7.43 8.01
CA PRO A 104 12.53 -7.16 7.35
C PRO A 104 13.19 -8.41 6.75
N PHE A 105 13.01 -9.58 7.38
CA PHE A 105 13.55 -10.85 6.89
C PHE A 105 12.75 -11.39 5.71
N ILE A 106 11.44 -11.10 5.67
CA ILE A 106 10.57 -11.52 4.58
C ILE A 106 10.84 -10.69 3.30
N HIS A 107 10.97 -9.36 3.41
CA HIS A 107 11.19 -8.49 2.25
C HIS A 107 12.58 -8.60 1.62
N MET A 108 13.61 -8.91 2.40
CA MET A 108 14.99 -8.94 1.88
C MET A 108 15.42 -10.32 1.37
N GLY A 109 14.68 -11.37 1.72
CA GLY A 109 15.07 -12.76 1.45
C GLY A 109 16.40 -13.14 2.12
N PRO A 110 16.76 -14.44 2.15
CA PRO A 110 18.03 -14.90 2.73
C PRO A 110 19.25 -14.69 1.81
N ARG A 111 19.18 -13.82 0.79
CA ARG A 111 20.20 -13.79 -0.27
C ARG A 111 21.35 -12.82 0.06
N TYR A 112 22.49 -13.43 0.41
CA TYR A 112 23.84 -12.86 0.56
C TYR A 112 24.03 -11.92 1.75
N PRO A 113 25.27 -11.77 2.28
CA PRO A 113 25.52 -10.87 3.40
C PRO A 113 25.14 -9.47 2.94
N LEU A 114 23.98 -9.02 3.41
CA LEU A 114 23.58 -7.64 3.27
C LEU A 114 24.71 -6.81 3.91
N PRO A 115 25.19 -5.73 3.26
CA PRO A 115 26.04 -4.79 3.95
C PRO A 115 25.34 -4.41 5.25
N ALA A 116 26.11 -4.31 6.35
CA ALA A 116 25.56 -3.99 7.66
C ALA A 116 24.55 -2.86 7.49
N THR A 117 23.31 -3.08 7.95
CA THR A 117 22.28 -2.06 7.88
C THR A 117 22.91 -0.80 8.46
N PRO A 118 23.01 0.30 7.69
CA PRO A 118 23.57 1.53 8.22
C PRO A 118 22.83 1.84 9.52
N TRP A 119 23.57 2.31 10.53
CA TRP A 119 23.01 2.58 11.85
C TRP A 119 21.67 3.29 11.71
N ARG A 120 20.60 2.60 12.10
CA ARG A 120 19.26 3.17 12.18
C ARG A 120 19.06 3.61 13.63
N PRO A 121 18.71 4.87 13.89
CA PRO A 121 18.26 5.24 15.22
C PRO A 121 17.07 4.38 15.62
N SER A 122 16.97 4.01 16.90
CA SER A 122 15.85 3.23 17.46
C SER A 122 14.48 3.93 17.32
N TYR A 123 14.52 5.21 16.94
CA TYR A 123 13.41 6.02 16.48
C TYR A 123 13.81 6.65 15.15
N VAL A 124 13.02 6.45 14.09
CA VAL A 124 13.10 7.30 12.90
C VAL A 124 12.53 8.66 13.29
N TYR A 125 13.38 9.51 13.86
CA TYR A 125 13.03 10.89 14.22
C TYR A 125 12.70 11.63 12.92
N GLY A 126 11.44 12.06 12.75
CA GLY A 126 11.11 13.16 11.84
C GLY A 126 10.68 12.84 10.40
N HIS A 127 10.06 11.70 10.07
CA HIS A 127 9.29 11.64 8.81
C HIS A 127 8.00 12.47 8.88
N LEU A 128 7.46 12.67 10.09
CA LEU A 128 6.26 13.50 10.32
C LEU A 128 6.40 14.48 11.50
N PRO A 129 7.37 15.41 11.50
CA PRO A 129 7.68 16.24 12.67
C PRO A 129 6.65 17.35 12.92
N PHE A 130 5.83 17.69 11.92
CA PHE A 130 4.89 18.79 12.02
C PHE A 130 3.49 18.28 12.29
N LYS A 131 2.75 18.94 13.17
CA LYS A 131 1.35 18.65 13.46
C LYS A 131 0.50 19.85 13.11
N GLY A 132 -0.67 19.61 12.54
CA GLY A 132 -1.61 20.65 12.17
C GLY A 132 -3.06 20.16 12.26
N LEU A 133 -3.97 21.10 11.98
CA LEU A 133 -5.39 20.82 11.87
C LEU A 133 -5.82 21.22 10.46
N CYS A 134 -6.63 20.38 9.80
CA CYS A 134 -7.17 20.70 8.48
C CYS A 134 -8.15 21.88 8.56
N GLY A 135 -8.12 22.77 7.57
CA GLY A 135 -9.02 23.92 7.42
C GLY A 135 -10.41 23.55 6.88
N GLY A 136 -10.61 22.31 6.44
CA GLY A 136 -11.85 21.81 5.83
C GLY A 136 -11.95 22.01 4.31
N GLN A 137 -10.93 22.59 3.69
CA GLN A 137 -10.77 22.73 2.24
C GLN A 137 -9.42 22.17 1.76
N ASP A 138 -8.62 21.61 2.68
CA ASP A 138 -7.35 21.00 2.34
C ASP A 138 -7.59 19.71 1.56
N VAL A 139 -6.88 19.56 0.46
CA VAL A 139 -6.98 18.40 -0.41
C VAL A 139 -5.73 17.55 -0.27
N PHE A 140 -5.95 16.26 -0.07
CA PHE A 140 -4.92 15.23 0.03
C PHE A 140 -5.21 14.10 -0.95
N TYR A 141 -4.17 13.36 -1.32
CA TYR A 141 -4.23 12.29 -2.28
C TYR A 141 -3.70 11.00 -1.67
N ARG A 142 -4.53 9.97 -1.65
CA ARG A 142 -4.12 8.61 -1.25
C ARG A 142 -3.92 7.75 -2.48
N TYR A 143 -2.80 7.04 -2.53
CA TYR A 143 -2.42 6.17 -3.64
C TYR A 143 -2.59 4.71 -3.25
N GLU A 144 -3.24 3.92 -4.09
CA GLU A 144 -3.55 2.50 -3.85
C GLU A 144 -3.23 1.67 -5.09
N GLN A 145 -2.91 0.39 -4.88
CA GLN A 145 -2.71 -0.57 -5.96
C GLN A 145 -4.03 -1.03 -6.60
N PHE A 146 -5.10 -1.15 -5.80
CA PHE A 146 -6.38 -1.77 -6.17
C PHE A 146 -7.56 -0.81 -6.04
N SER A 147 -8.61 -1.02 -6.85
CA SER A 147 -9.78 -0.11 -7.05
C SER A 147 -10.66 0.06 -5.83
N LYS A 148 -10.43 -0.77 -4.82
CA LYS A 148 -11.14 -0.74 -3.56
C LYS A 148 -10.11 -0.59 -2.44
N SER A 149 -10.01 0.60 -1.87
CA SER A 149 -9.27 0.82 -0.64
C SER A 149 -10.05 0.25 0.55
N GLN A 150 -9.37 -0.42 1.47
CA GLN A 150 -9.94 -0.84 2.75
C GLN A 150 -10.05 0.31 3.77
N ARG A 151 -9.43 1.46 3.48
CA ARG A 151 -9.39 2.62 4.38
C ARG A 151 -10.45 3.66 4.04
N ILE A 152 -11.06 3.57 2.87
CA ILE A 152 -12.02 4.52 2.34
C ILE A 152 -13.39 3.86 2.27
N ASP A 153 -14.32 4.32 3.11
CA ASP A 153 -15.73 4.01 2.97
C ASP A 153 -16.44 5.17 2.24
N ARG A 154 -16.71 4.95 0.96
CA ARG A 154 -17.40 5.94 0.12
C ARG A 154 -18.90 6.06 0.42
N ALA A 155 -19.51 5.04 1.02
CA ALA A 155 -20.93 5.07 1.35
C ALA A 155 -21.20 5.95 2.58
N SER A 156 -20.35 5.84 3.61
CA SER A 156 -20.38 6.73 4.77
C SER A 156 -19.53 7.99 4.61
N ASN A 157 -18.83 8.13 3.49
CA ASN A 157 -17.97 9.27 3.17
C ASN A 157 -16.86 9.50 4.20
N ARG A 158 -16.22 8.40 4.63
CA ARG A 158 -15.33 8.37 5.79
C ARG A 158 -14.04 7.62 5.50
N ILE A 159 -12.95 8.11 6.09
CA ILE A 159 -11.73 7.32 6.25
C ILE A 159 -11.82 6.55 7.56
N VAL A 160 -11.87 5.22 7.45
CA VAL A 160 -12.29 4.34 8.55
C VAL A 160 -11.14 3.78 9.38
N LYS A 161 -9.91 3.78 8.86
CA LYS A 161 -8.73 3.30 9.59
C LYS A 161 -7.84 4.46 10.07
N PRO A 162 -7.28 4.37 11.31
CA PRO A 162 -6.26 5.29 11.78
C PRO A 162 -4.96 5.12 11.00
N GLU A 163 -4.00 6.02 11.23
CA GLU A 163 -2.68 5.98 10.59
C GLU A 163 -2.79 5.92 9.07
N THR A 164 -3.72 6.69 8.50
CA THR A 164 -3.93 6.74 7.06
C THR A 164 -2.97 7.76 6.47
N TYR A 165 -2.05 7.29 5.65
CA TYR A 165 -1.11 8.14 4.92
C TYR A 165 -1.70 8.62 3.59
N ALA A 166 -1.32 9.84 3.22
CA ALA A 166 -1.67 10.50 1.97
C ALA A 166 -0.57 11.51 1.59
N ALA A 167 -0.75 12.20 0.47
CA ALA A 167 0.10 13.28 0.01
C ALA A 167 -0.69 14.59 -0.05
N PRO A 168 -0.12 15.74 0.31
CA PRO A 168 -0.79 17.03 0.08
C PRO A 168 -0.95 17.29 -1.42
N ALA A 169 -1.93 18.13 -1.79
CA ALA A 169 -2.18 18.45 -3.20
C ALA A 169 -0.97 19.00 -3.97
N SER A 170 0.00 19.61 -3.29
CA SER A 170 1.26 20.08 -3.87
C SER A 170 2.14 18.97 -4.45
N GLU A 171 1.98 17.71 -4.02
CA GLU A 171 2.74 16.57 -4.55
C GLU A 171 2.17 16.01 -5.86
N LYS A 172 0.95 16.40 -6.23
CA LYS A 172 0.25 15.89 -7.42
C LYS A 172 1.08 16.03 -8.72
N PRO A 173 1.77 17.16 -9.00
CA PRO A 173 2.56 17.30 -10.22
C PRO A 173 3.81 16.42 -10.25
N PHE A 174 4.32 16.02 -9.08
CA PHE A 174 5.52 15.19 -8.95
C PHE A 174 5.21 13.70 -8.92
N THR A 175 3.92 13.34 -8.87
CA THR A 175 3.44 11.95 -8.83
C THR A 175 2.51 11.66 -10.02
N PRO A 176 3.02 11.72 -11.26
CA PRO A 176 2.18 11.52 -12.44
C PRO A 176 1.71 10.07 -12.58
N THR A 177 2.44 9.09 -12.04
CA THR A 177 2.27 7.66 -12.33
C THR A 177 2.26 6.80 -11.07
N GLY A 178 1.68 5.60 -11.15
CA GLY A 178 1.60 4.67 -10.04
C GLY A 178 2.98 4.22 -9.53
N LEU A 179 3.96 4.07 -10.43
CA LEU A 179 5.34 3.76 -10.01
C LEU A 179 6.01 4.97 -9.34
N SER A 180 5.79 6.18 -9.86
CA SER A 180 6.29 7.40 -9.21
C SER A 180 5.73 7.55 -7.79
N ALA A 181 4.47 7.16 -7.55
CA ALA A 181 3.85 7.17 -6.23
C ALA A 181 4.56 6.20 -5.27
N VAL A 182 4.80 4.95 -5.70
CA VAL A 182 5.53 3.95 -4.89
C VAL A 182 6.93 4.44 -4.54
N GLY A 183 7.67 4.96 -5.51
CA GLY A 183 9.03 5.46 -5.31
C GLY A 183 9.11 6.67 -4.39
N ARG A 184 8.27 7.68 -4.63
CA ARG A 184 8.30 8.96 -3.91
C ARG A 184 7.78 8.89 -2.48
N PHE A 185 6.74 8.10 -2.24
CA PHE A 185 6.16 7.91 -0.91
C PHE A 185 6.72 6.68 -0.18
N ALA A 186 7.75 6.04 -0.75
CA ALA A 186 8.34 4.82 -0.24
C ALA A 186 7.30 3.77 0.19
N LEU A 187 6.32 3.52 -0.67
CA LEU A 187 5.20 2.64 -0.32
C LEU A 187 5.69 1.17 -0.23
N PRO A 188 5.22 0.38 0.76
CA PRO A 188 5.56 -1.04 0.90
C PRO A 188 4.75 -1.90 -0.06
N LYS A 189 4.86 -1.61 -1.36
CA LYS A 189 3.95 -2.09 -2.40
C LYS A 189 4.76 -2.76 -3.51
N LEU A 190 4.42 -4.01 -3.84
CA LEU A 190 5.03 -4.71 -4.97
C LEU A 190 4.53 -4.15 -6.32
N LEU A 191 3.23 -3.84 -6.39
CA LEU A 191 2.59 -3.28 -7.57
C LEU A 191 2.56 -1.74 -7.55
N PRO A 192 2.55 -1.09 -8.73
CA PRO A 192 2.31 0.34 -8.88
C PRO A 192 1.02 0.79 -8.18
N ALA A 193 1.06 1.91 -7.47
CA ALA A 193 -0.08 2.50 -6.78
C ALA A 193 -0.88 3.41 -7.74
N CYS A 194 -1.48 2.80 -8.75
CA CYS A 194 -2.09 3.55 -9.84
C CYS A 194 -3.32 4.36 -9.39
N TRP A 195 -4.03 3.98 -8.34
CA TRP A 195 -5.31 4.59 -8.02
C TRP A 195 -5.18 5.69 -6.99
N ARG A 196 -5.48 6.91 -7.42
CA ARG A 196 -5.40 8.10 -6.59
C ARG A 196 -6.80 8.53 -6.14
N TYR A 197 -7.04 8.47 -4.83
CA TYR A 197 -8.24 8.98 -4.19
C TYR A 197 -8.01 10.40 -3.70
N GLU A 198 -8.96 11.29 -3.98
CA GLU A 198 -8.98 12.65 -3.42
C GLU A 198 -9.70 12.64 -2.07
N LEU A 199 -9.02 13.15 -1.05
CA LEU A 199 -9.49 13.25 0.32
C LEU A 199 -9.53 14.72 0.71
N THR A 200 -10.66 15.15 1.28
CA THR A 200 -10.88 16.49 1.78
C THR A 200 -11.36 16.37 3.23
N PRO A 201 -10.47 16.27 4.23
CA PRO A 201 -10.87 16.12 5.62
C PRO A 201 -11.72 17.30 6.11
N VAL A 202 -12.68 17.04 7.00
CA VAL A 202 -13.44 18.12 7.66
C VAL A 202 -12.53 19.05 8.48
N ARG A 203 -13.03 20.26 8.76
CA ARG A 203 -12.28 21.23 9.57
C ARG A 203 -11.96 20.66 10.95
N GLY A 204 -10.72 20.85 11.40
CA GLY A 204 -10.26 20.41 12.71
C GLY A 204 -9.74 18.97 12.73
N THR A 205 -9.73 18.24 11.61
CA THR A 205 -9.07 16.94 11.52
C THR A 205 -7.58 17.07 11.81
N LEU A 206 -7.08 16.30 12.77
CA LEU A 206 -5.66 16.24 13.11
C LEU A 206 -4.88 15.58 11.97
N VAL A 207 -3.76 16.18 11.60
CA VAL A 207 -2.89 15.70 10.53
C VAL A 207 -1.43 15.95 10.90
N TYR A 208 -0.57 14.97 10.62
CA TYR A 208 0.87 15.09 10.75
C TYR A 208 1.49 15.22 9.38
N TYR A 209 2.57 16.01 9.24
CA TYR A 209 3.26 16.27 7.99
C TYR A 209 4.74 16.01 8.13
N GLY A 210 5.37 15.60 7.04
CA GLY A 210 6.81 15.67 6.85
C GLY A 210 7.23 15.06 5.53
N ALA A 211 8.38 14.37 5.52
CA ALA A 211 8.98 13.84 4.31
C ALA A 211 9.10 12.32 4.38
N SER A 212 8.66 11.64 3.31
CA SER A 212 8.82 10.20 3.15
C SER A 212 10.30 9.85 3.14
N VAL A 213 10.72 8.96 4.03
CA VAL A 213 12.10 8.49 4.11
C VAL A 213 12.34 7.29 3.19
N PRO A 214 13.57 7.09 2.67
CA PRO A 214 13.88 5.90 1.87
C PRO A 214 13.60 4.60 2.66
N LEU A 215 12.74 3.74 2.12
CA LEU A 215 12.34 2.48 2.73
C LEU A 215 11.86 1.50 1.65
N TYR A 216 11.83 0.19 1.94
CA TYR A 216 11.34 -0.84 1.01
C TYR A 216 12.04 -0.88 -0.37
N GLY A 217 13.30 -0.45 -0.42
CA GLY A 217 14.04 -0.31 -1.69
C GLY A 217 13.56 0.86 -2.56
N GLN A 218 12.72 1.74 -2.02
CA GLN A 218 12.20 2.94 -2.67
C GLN A 218 12.94 4.19 -2.20
N SER A 219 12.98 5.21 -3.06
CA SER A 219 13.76 6.43 -2.83
C SER A 219 13.19 7.35 -1.74
N GLY A 220 11.87 7.36 -1.55
CA GLY A 220 11.20 8.37 -0.72
C GLY A 220 11.35 9.80 -1.29
N GLY A 221 11.31 10.79 -0.40
CA GLY A 221 11.62 12.20 -0.66
C GLY A 221 10.43 13.11 -0.98
N ALA A 222 9.20 12.58 -1.07
CA ALA A 222 8.01 13.41 -1.17
C ALA A 222 7.55 13.98 0.16
N VAL A 223 6.76 15.05 0.12
CA VAL A 223 6.00 15.48 1.29
C VAL A 223 4.84 14.50 1.52
N GLU A 224 4.74 13.97 2.72
CA GLU A 224 3.66 13.07 3.11
C GLU A 224 2.89 13.62 4.30
N VAL A 225 1.66 13.13 4.43
CA VAL A 225 0.84 13.35 5.61
C VAL A 225 0.33 12.05 6.17
N MET A 226 0.05 12.05 7.48
CA MET A 226 -0.62 10.95 8.15
C MET A 226 -1.75 11.47 9.03
N PHE A 227 -2.90 10.83 8.91
CA PHE A 227 -4.06 11.05 9.76
C PHE A 227 -4.05 10.01 10.88
N PRO A 228 -3.80 10.39 12.15
CA PRO A 228 -3.66 9.44 13.25
C PRO A 228 -4.99 8.80 13.66
N HIS A 229 -6.11 9.35 13.22
CA HIS A 229 -7.45 8.88 13.56
C HIS A 229 -8.33 8.78 12.31
N PRO A 230 -9.36 7.91 12.34
CA PRO A 230 -10.43 7.95 11.34
C PRO A 230 -11.06 9.34 11.29
N PHE A 231 -11.49 9.77 10.11
CA PHE A 231 -12.08 11.10 9.92
C PHE A 231 -13.16 11.11 8.84
N ASP A 232 -14.09 12.05 8.98
CA ASP A 232 -15.12 12.29 7.98
C ASP A 232 -14.59 13.17 6.86
N ASN A 233 -14.98 12.86 5.62
CA ASN A 233 -14.64 13.66 4.47
C ASN A 233 -15.67 14.80 4.29
N HIS A 234 -15.20 15.99 3.98
CA HIS A 234 -16.02 17.11 3.58
C HIS A 234 -16.54 16.89 2.16
N GLY A 235 -17.84 16.63 2.03
CA GLY A 235 -18.47 16.29 0.74
C GLY A 235 -18.04 14.92 0.22
N ASN A 236 -18.68 14.46 -0.86
CA ASN A 236 -18.51 13.10 -1.36
C ASN A 236 -17.08 12.81 -1.83
N ILE A 237 -16.51 11.67 -1.41
CA ILE A 237 -15.24 11.15 -1.93
C ILE A 237 -15.44 10.75 -3.40
N PRO A 238 -14.73 11.40 -4.35
CA PRO A 238 -14.85 11.10 -5.78
C PRO A 238 -14.48 9.66 -6.11
N ALA A 239 -14.81 9.21 -7.33
CA ALA A 239 -14.19 8.00 -7.87
C ALA A 239 -12.67 8.20 -7.97
N ALA A 240 -11.90 7.14 -7.76
CA ALA A 240 -10.43 7.22 -7.87
C ALA A 240 -10.03 7.66 -9.28
N THR A 241 -9.06 8.57 -9.37
CA THR A 241 -8.36 8.84 -10.62
C THR A 241 -7.34 7.75 -10.85
N VAL A 242 -7.32 7.21 -12.06
CA VAL A 242 -6.29 6.25 -12.47
C VAL A 242 -5.09 6.98 -13.01
N LEU A 243 -3.92 6.60 -12.49
CA LEU A 243 -2.62 6.99 -12.98
C LEU A 243 -2.07 5.94 -13.96
N PRO A 244 -1.29 6.36 -14.97
CA PRO A 244 -0.47 5.43 -15.75
C PRO A 244 0.49 4.64 -14.85
N ILE A 245 0.98 3.51 -15.33
CA ILE A 245 1.99 2.71 -14.61
C ILE A 245 3.31 3.48 -14.53
N LEU A 246 3.85 3.91 -15.68
CA LEU A 246 5.17 4.55 -15.85
C LEU A 246 5.06 6.00 -16.29
#